data_AF-A0A1M5SF72-F1
#
_entry.id   AF-A0A1M5SF72-F1
#
_cell.length_a   1.000
_cell.length_b   1.000
_cell.length_c   1.000
_cell.angle_alpha   90.00
_cell.angle_beta   90.00
_cell.angle_gamma   90.00
#
_symmetry.space_group_name_H-M   'P 1'
#
loop_
_entity.id
_entity.type
_entity.pdbx_description
1 polymer ?
#
loop_
_entity_poly.entity_id
_entity_poly.type
_entity_poly.pdbx_seq_one_letter_code
_entity_poly.pdbx_strand_id
1 'polypeptide(L)'
;MKKISLVVALFVAIGAFAQKQHPQKETFTAEQKTQLMVKKMSLELDLSKKQISKITPIVAEKVNKMEAKIAEFKVKREAKTKRKALTSDEKYNMAIAQLDEKIALQNQMKSILNKEQYATWKQMHKKHEQRGKMMAHHKTKERFKKDIKKRHHKDGRKQKFDKATPEA
;
A
#
# COMPACT_ATOMS: atom_id res chain seq x y z
N MET A 1 56.10 -2.84 -6.80
CA MET A 1 54.92 -1.94 -6.78
C MET A 1 54.27 -1.81 -8.18
N LYS A 2 53.93 -2.90 -8.87
CA LYS A 2 53.18 -2.85 -10.15
C LYS A 2 52.14 -3.98 -10.32
N LYS A 3 51.90 -4.79 -9.27
CA LYS A 3 50.96 -5.94 -9.29
C LYS A 3 49.74 -5.77 -8.37
N ILE A 4 49.70 -4.68 -7.60
CA ILE A 4 48.61 -4.40 -6.64
C ILE A 4 47.45 -3.66 -7.33
N SER A 5 47.72 -2.89 -8.39
CA SER A 5 46.69 -2.14 -9.12
C SER A 5 45.68 -3.01 -9.85
N LEU A 6 46.05 -4.24 -10.23
CA LEU A 6 45.15 -5.16 -10.94
C LEU A 6 44.10 -5.80 -10.01
N VAL A 7 44.44 -5.99 -8.72
CA VAL A 7 43.54 -6.62 -7.73
C VAL A 7 42.46 -5.66 -7.27
N VAL A 8 42.75 -4.37 -7.16
CA VAL A 8 41.77 -3.34 -6.77
C VAL A 8 40.72 -3.12 -7.87
N ALA A 9 41.12 -3.20 -9.15
CA ALA A 9 40.18 -3.09 -10.28
C ALA A 9 39.18 -4.25 -10.33
N LEU A 10 39.57 -5.45 -9.87
CA LEU A 10 38.70 -6.62 -9.84
C LEU A 10 37.59 -6.52 -8.77
N PHE A 11 37.86 -5.89 -7.63
CA PHE A 11 36.86 -5.70 -6.57
C PHE A 11 35.82 -4.62 -6.89
N VAL A 12 36.16 -3.62 -7.71
CA VAL A 12 35.21 -2.57 -8.12
C VAL A 12 34.17 -3.12 -9.12
N ALA A 13 34.53 -4.12 -9.94
CA ALA A 13 33.60 -4.74 -10.89
C ALA A 13 32.49 -5.57 -10.23
N ILE A 14 32.75 -6.18 -9.06
CA ILE A 14 31.78 -7.06 -8.36
C ILE A 14 30.72 -6.23 -7.60
N GLY A 15 31.00 -4.96 -7.28
CA GLY A 15 30.06 -4.08 -6.58
C GLY A 15 28.88 -3.58 -7.42
N ALA A 16 28.97 -3.63 -8.75
CA ALA A 16 28.00 -3.01 -9.65
C ALA A 16 26.66 -3.78 -9.81
N PHE A 17 26.61 -5.06 -9.45
CA PHE A 17 25.39 -5.88 -9.58
C PHE A 17 24.60 -6.05 -8.28
N ALA A 18 24.99 -5.36 -7.19
CA ALA A 18 24.32 -5.49 -5.90
C ALA A 18 22.95 -4.78 -5.83
N GLN A 19 22.50 -4.09 -6.88
CA GLN A 19 21.13 -3.59 -6.98
C GLN A 19 20.19 -4.78 -7.23
N LYS A 20 19.82 -5.49 -6.16
CA LYS A 20 18.76 -6.50 -6.13
C LYS A 20 17.52 -5.95 -6.83
N GLN A 21 17.36 -6.28 -8.12
CA GLN A 21 16.07 -6.21 -8.78
C GLN A 21 15.22 -7.26 -8.06
N HIS A 22 14.34 -6.81 -7.19
CA HIS A 22 13.30 -7.68 -6.67
C HIS A 22 12.52 -8.21 -7.87
N PRO A 23 12.39 -9.53 -8.06
CA PRO A 23 11.61 -10.07 -9.17
C PRO A 23 10.21 -9.43 -9.09
N GLN A 24 9.81 -8.76 -10.17
CA GLN A 24 8.45 -8.27 -10.34
C GLN A 24 7.56 -9.51 -10.27
N LYS A 25 6.88 -9.69 -9.13
CA LYS A 25 5.88 -10.75 -9.01
C LYS A 25 4.86 -10.54 -10.13
N GLU A 26 4.58 -11.58 -10.91
CA GLU A 26 3.52 -11.52 -11.91
C GLU A 26 2.23 -11.06 -11.24
N THR A 27 1.67 -9.97 -11.74
CA THR A 27 0.42 -9.41 -11.23
C THR A 27 -0.73 -9.89 -12.10
N PHE A 28 -1.76 -10.46 -11.48
CA PHE A 28 -2.99 -10.82 -12.18
C PHE A 28 -3.59 -9.64 -12.97
N THR A 29 -4.27 -9.96 -14.08
CA THR A 29 -5.04 -8.98 -14.86
C THR A 29 -6.26 -8.48 -14.07
N ALA A 30 -6.85 -7.36 -14.49
CA ALA A 30 -8.06 -6.83 -13.84
C ALA A 30 -9.23 -7.83 -13.87
N GLU A 31 -9.37 -8.58 -14.96
CA GLU A 31 -10.39 -9.62 -15.10
C GLU A 31 -10.13 -10.79 -14.15
N GLN A 32 -8.88 -11.29 -14.07
CA GLN A 32 -8.50 -12.35 -13.14
C GLN A 32 -8.72 -11.94 -11.68
N LYS A 33 -8.38 -10.69 -11.32
CA LYS A 33 -8.63 -10.12 -9.99
C LYS A 33 -10.14 -10.05 -9.69
N THR A 34 -10.93 -9.62 -10.66
CA THR A 34 -12.39 -9.56 -10.55
C THR A 34 -12.96 -10.95 -10.31
N GLN A 35 -12.60 -11.92 -11.15
CA GLN A 35 -13.08 -13.30 -11.04
C GLN A 35 -12.70 -13.91 -9.69
N LEU A 36 -11.46 -13.72 -9.24
CA LEU A 36 -10.99 -14.24 -7.95
C LEU A 36 -11.74 -13.60 -6.78
N MET A 37 -12.00 -12.31 -6.83
CA MET A 37 -12.75 -11.60 -5.77
C MET A 37 -14.21 -12.05 -5.74
N VAL A 38 -14.87 -12.17 -6.90
CA VAL A 38 -16.24 -12.68 -7.00
C VAL A 38 -16.33 -14.12 -6.50
N LYS A 39 -15.37 -15.00 -6.85
CA LYS A 39 -15.35 -16.39 -6.35
C LYS A 39 -15.18 -16.45 -4.84
N LYS A 40 -14.31 -15.63 -4.24
CA LYS A 40 -14.17 -15.54 -2.78
C LYS A 40 -15.46 -15.06 -2.11
N MET A 41 -16.09 -14.01 -2.65
CA MET A 41 -17.38 -13.54 -2.15
C MET A 41 -18.46 -14.61 -2.28
N SER A 42 -18.46 -15.37 -3.38
CA SER A 42 -19.37 -16.49 -3.59
C SER A 42 -19.19 -17.58 -2.54
N LEU A 43 -17.95 -17.89 -2.17
CA LEU A 43 -17.65 -18.88 -1.14
C LEU A 43 -18.06 -18.41 0.26
N GLU A 44 -17.80 -17.15 0.60
CA GLU A 44 -18.08 -16.63 1.93
C GLU A 44 -19.56 -16.31 2.17
N LEU A 45 -20.31 -15.97 1.11
CA LEU A 45 -21.71 -15.55 1.20
C LEU A 45 -22.69 -16.56 0.58
N ASP A 46 -22.20 -17.66 0.02
CA ASP A 46 -23.00 -18.64 -0.74
C ASP A 46 -23.88 -17.97 -1.82
N LEU A 47 -23.21 -17.27 -2.75
CA LEU A 47 -23.91 -16.48 -3.77
C LEU A 47 -24.51 -17.37 -4.87
N SER A 48 -25.77 -17.11 -5.21
CA SER A 48 -26.42 -17.74 -6.37
C SER A 48 -25.86 -17.20 -7.70
N LYS A 49 -26.02 -17.97 -8.79
CA LYS A 49 -25.61 -17.55 -10.15
C LYS A 49 -26.19 -16.18 -10.55
N LYS A 50 -27.45 -15.90 -10.17
CA LYS A 50 -28.12 -14.60 -10.42
C LYS A 50 -27.49 -13.46 -9.63
N GLN A 51 -26.99 -13.72 -8.43
CA GLN A 51 -26.29 -12.71 -7.62
C GLN A 51 -24.88 -12.48 -8.14
N ILE A 52 -24.17 -13.55 -8.52
CA ILE A 52 -22.84 -13.48 -9.12
C ILE A 52 -22.86 -12.59 -10.37
N SER A 53 -23.82 -12.76 -11.27
CA SER A 53 -23.92 -11.94 -12.49
C SER A 53 -24.14 -10.46 -12.20
N LYS A 54 -24.91 -10.12 -11.16
CA LYS A 54 -25.14 -8.72 -10.72
C LYS A 54 -23.94 -8.11 -9.98
N ILE A 55 -23.21 -8.91 -9.19
CA ILE A 55 -22.07 -8.45 -8.39
C ILE A 55 -20.80 -8.28 -9.23
N THR A 56 -20.63 -9.11 -10.26
CA THR A 56 -19.44 -9.10 -11.11
C THR A 56 -19.10 -7.72 -11.69
N PRO A 57 -20.03 -6.97 -12.32
CA PRO A 57 -19.72 -5.64 -12.84
C PRO A 57 -19.36 -4.63 -11.72
N ILE A 58 -19.99 -4.73 -10.55
CA ILE A 58 -19.69 -3.88 -9.39
C ILE A 58 -18.25 -4.14 -8.90
N VAL A 59 -17.85 -5.41 -8.83
CA VAL A 59 -16.49 -5.80 -8.44
C VAL A 59 -15.48 -5.38 -9.52
N ALA A 60 -15.82 -5.53 -10.80
CA ALA A 60 -14.96 -5.12 -11.90
C ALA A 60 -14.65 -3.60 -11.85
N GLU A 61 -15.68 -2.77 -11.65
CA GLU A 61 -15.51 -1.32 -11.49
C GLU A 61 -14.58 -1.00 -10.31
N LYS A 62 -14.79 -1.66 -9.16
CA LYS A 62 -13.96 -1.48 -7.97
C LYS A 62 -12.51 -1.88 -8.22
N VAL A 63 -12.27 -3.00 -8.92
CA VAL A 63 -10.92 -3.46 -9.29
C VAL A 63 -10.27 -2.44 -10.22
N ASN A 64 -10.96 -1.99 -11.26
CA ASN A 64 -10.44 -1.00 -12.21
C ASN A 64 -10.06 0.32 -11.50
N LYS A 65 -10.93 0.83 -10.61
CA LYS A 65 -10.63 2.02 -9.79
C LYS A 65 -9.40 1.80 -8.90
N MET A 66 -9.22 0.61 -8.33
CA MET A 66 -8.05 0.28 -7.52
C MET A 66 -6.78 0.24 -8.37
N GLU A 67 -6.81 -0.40 -9.54
CA GLU A 67 -5.67 -0.50 -10.45
C GLU A 67 -5.25 0.89 -10.96
N ALA A 68 -6.22 1.73 -11.34
CA ALA A 68 -5.95 3.11 -11.74
C ALA A 68 -5.23 3.91 -10.63
N LYS A 69 -5.74 3.81 -9.39
CA LYS A 69 -5.08 4.42 -8.22
C LYS A 69 -3.67 3.87 -8.01
N ILE A 70 -3.46 2.55 -8.14
CA ILE A 70 -2.14 1.94 -8.01
C ILE A 70 -1.18 2.44 -9.09
N ALA A 71 -1.62 2.51 -10.34
CA ALA A 71 -0.82 3.02 -11.45
C ALA A 71 -0.44 4.49 -11.23
N GLU A 72 -1.39 5.33 -10.86
CA GLU A 72 -1.15 6.74 -10.53
C GLU A 72 -0.13 6.88 -9.38
N PHE A 73 -0.25 6.05 -8.34
CA PHE A 73 0.70 6.04 -7.22
C PHE A 73 2.09 5.57 -7.62
N LYS A 74 2.22 4.60 -8.53
CA LYS A 74 3.52 4.12 -9.05
C LYS A 74 4.21 5.23 -9.83
N VAL A 75 3.51 5.87 -10.78
CA VAL A 75 4.05 6.98 -11.58
C VAL A 75 4.52 8.12 -10.68
N LYS A 76 3.69 8.57 -9.72
CA LYS A 76 4.08 9.62 -8.76
C LYS A 76 5.30 9.24 -7.91
N ARG A 77 5.43 7.96 -7.56
CA ARG A 77 6.56 7.45 -6.77
C ARG A 77 7.85 7.43 -7.59
N GLU A 78 7.78 6.99 -8.85
CA GLU A 78 8.92 6.95 -9.78
C GLU A 78 9.41 8.34 -10.15
N ALA A 79 8.48 9.27 -10.39
CA ALA A 79 8.79 10.67 -10.66
C ALA A 79 9.38 11.43 -9.45
N LYS A 80 9.50 10.79 -8.26
CA LYS A 80 9.96 11.39 -6.99
C LYS A 80 9.27 12.72 -6.67
N THR A 81 8.05 12.93 -7.17
CA THR A 81 7.34 14.19 -6.98
C THR A 81 6.94 14.32 -5.52
N LYS A 82 7.31 15.43 -4.89
CA LYS A 82 6.82 15.76 -3.55
C LYS A 82 5.31 15.91 -3.65
N ARG A 83 4.57 15.13 -2.85
CA ARG A 83 3.12 15.26 -2.77
C ARG A 83 2.80 16.65 -2.22
N LYS A 84 2.07 17.46 -2.99
CA LYS A 84 1.50 18.71 -2.49
C LYS A 84 0.62 18.37 -1.28
N ALA A 85 0.74 19.15 -0.21
CA ALA A 85 -0.19 19.05 0.90
C ALA A 85 -1.56 19.52 0.41
N LEU A 86 -2.57 18.67 0.58
CA LEU A 86 -3.96 19.03 0.26
C LEU A 86 -4.44 20.13 1.20
N THR A 87 -5.24 21.05 0.66
CA THR A 87 -5.95 22.07 1.45
C THR A 87 -7.02 21.43 2.34
N SER A 88 -7.60 22.20 3.27
CA SER A 88 -8.70 21.70 4.11
C SER A 88 -9.90 21.29 3.27
N ASP A 89 -10.30 22.13 2.31
CA ASP A 89 -11.47 21.90 1.46
C ASP A 89 -11.25 20.72 0.51
N GLU A 90 -10.05 20.57 -0.04
CA GLU A 90 -9.70 19.40 -0.86
C GLU A 90 -9.82 18.10 -0.03
N LYS A 91 -9.35 18.10 1.22
CA LYS A 91 -9.49 16.93 2.12
C LYS A 91 -10.95 16.65 2.44
N TYR A 92 -11.75 17.68 2.71
CA TYR A 92 -13.17 17.53 2.99
C TYR A 92 -13.92 16.93 1.79
N ASN A 93 -13.73 17.50 0.60
CA ASN A 93 -14.38 17.01 -0.62
C ASN A 93 -13.96 15.57 -0.95
N MET A 94 -12.69 15.23 -0.77
CA MET A 94 -12.22 13.85 -0.92
C MET A 94 -12.86 12.91 0.11
N ALA A 95 -13.06 13.35 1.36
CA ALA A 95 -13.71 12.54 2.38
C ALA A 95 -15.19 12.29 2.06
N ILE A 96 -15.92 13.33 1.62
CA ILE A 96 -17.31 13.21 1.17
C ILE A 96 -17.42 12.24 0.00
N ALA A 97 -16.62 12.43 -1.05
CA ALA A 97 -16.63 11.55 -2.22
C ALA A 97 -16.36 10.08 -1.85
N GLN A 98 -15.43 9.83 -0.92
CA GLN A 98 -15.17 8.46 -0.43
C GLN A 98 -16.34 7.87 0.36
N LEU A 99 -17.05 8.69 1.14
CA LEU A 99 -18.24 8.24 1.87
C LEU A 99 -19.39 7.93 0.91
N ASP A 100 -19.59 8.77 -0.10
CA ASP A 100 -20.62 8.56 -1.14
C ASP A 100 -20.36 7.29 -1.93
N GLU A 101 -19.10 7.02 -2.33
CA GLU A 101 -18.73 5.76 -2.97
C GLU A 101 -19.04 4.54 -2.08
N LYS A 102 -18.78 4.65 -0.77
CA LYS A 102 -19.10 3.57 0.19
C LYS A 102 -20.61 3.38 0.33
N ILE A 103 -21.38 4.46 0.39
CA ILE A 103 -22.84 4.41 0.48
C ILE A 103 -23.44 3.79 -0.78
N ALA A 104 -22.98 4.21 -1.96
CA ALA A 104 -23.42 3.65 -3.24
C ALA A 104 -23.16 2.14 -3.31
N LEU A 105 -21.93 1.70 -2.99
CA LEU A 105 -21.60 0.28 -2.95
C LEU A 105 -22.47 -0.47 -1.91
N GLN A 106 -22.66 0.11 -0.73
CA GLN A 106 -23.49 -0.49 0.31
C GLN A 106 -24.94 -0.69 -0.17
N ASN A 107 -25.50 0.28 -0.90
CA ASN A 107 -26.86 0.21 -1.43
C ASN A 107 -26.98 -0.82 -2.56
N GLN A 108 -26.01 -0.86 -3.48
CA GLN A 108 -25.95 -1.86 -4.55
C GLN A 108 -25.84 -3.29 -3.98
N MET A 109 -25.00 -3.49 -2.96
CA MET A 109 -24.89 -4.81 -2.32
C MET A 109 -26.17 -5.18 -1.56
N LYS A 110 -26.82 -4.23 -0.90
CA LYS A 110 -28.08 -4.45 -0.18
C LYS A 110 -29.22 -4.86 -1.12
N SER A 111 -29.23 -4.40 -2.38
CA SER A 111 -30.28 -4.77 -3.34
C SER A 111 -30.06 -6.14 -4.00
N ILE A 112 -28.85 -6.71 -3.92
CA ILE A 112 -28.51 -8.01 -4.52
C ILE A 112 -28.47 -9.13 -3.48
N LEU A 113 -27.98 -8.84 -2.28
CA LEU A 113 -27.82 -9.81 -1.20
C LEU A 113 -29.10 -9.94 -0.39
N ASN A 114 -29.37 -11.15 0.12
CA ASN A 114 -30.40 -11.33 1.13
C ASN A 114 -29.93 -10.77 2.49
N LYS A 115 -30.83 -10.77 3.48
CA LYS A 115 -30.58 -10.17 4.80
C LYS A 115 -29.37 -10.78 5.51
N GLU A 116 -29.22 -12.10 5.48
CA GLU A 116 -28.14 -12.82 6.15
C GLU A 116 -26.81 -12.58 5.45
N GLN A 117 -26.79 -12.74 4.13
CA GLN A 117 -25.61 -12.47 3.29
C GLN A 117 -25.13 -11.03 3.46
N TYR A 118 -26.04 -10.06 3.51
CA TYR A 118 -25.69 -8.66 3.69
C TYR A 118 -25.10 -8.39 5.08
N ALA A 119 -25.61 -9.03 6.13
CA ALA A 119 -25.05 -8.92 7.47
C ALA A 119 -23.61 -9.48 7.53
N THR A 120 -23.39 -10.67 6.94
CA THR A 120 -22.06 -11.28 6.83
C THR A 120 -21.11 -10.39 6.02
N TRP A 121 -21.57 -9.87 4.87
CA TRP A 121 -20.81 -8.93 4.05
C TRP A 121 -20.41 -7.67 4.83
N LYS A 122 -21.32 -7.08 5.60
CA LYS A 122 -21.01 -5.93 6.48
C LYS A 122 -19.96 -6.28 7.54
N GLN A 123 -20.06 -7.46 8.16
CA GLN A 123 -19.09 -7.91 9.15
C GLN A 123 -17.70 -8.12 8.54
N MET A 124 -17.63 -8.76 7.37
CA MET A 124 -16.38 -8.94 6.61
C MET A 124 -15.75 -7.58 6.29
N HIS A 125 -16.55 -6.64 5.79
CA HIS A 125 -16.09 -5.28 5.48
C HIS A 125 -15.55 -4.56 6.72
N LYS A 126 -16.26 -4.63 7.85
CA LYS A 126 -15.81 -4.04 9.12
C LYS A 126 -14.49 -4.65 9.60
N LYS A 127 -14.36 -5.98 9.55
CA LYS A 127 -13.12 -6.68 9.91
C LYS A 127 -11.95 -6.25 9.01
N HIS A 128 -12.19 -6.11 7.71
CA HIS A 128 -11.18 -5.64 6.76
C HIS A 128 -10.73 -4.21 7.07
N GLU A 129 -11.66 -3.28 7.36
CA GLU A 129 -11.33 -1.91 7.75
C GLU A 129 -10.54 -1.86 9.07
N GLN A 130 -10.93 -2.65 10.08
CA GLN A 130 -10.23 -2.73 11.36
C GLN A 130 -8.79 -3.23 11.19
N ARG A 131 -8.60 -4.30 10.41
CA ARG A 131 -7.26 -4.80 10.05
C ARG A 131 -6.42 -3.71 9.37
N GLY A 132 -7.02 -2.97 8.44
CA GLY A 132 -6.36 -1.83 7.78
C GLY A 132 -5.90 -0.76 8.78
N LYS A 133 -6.75 -0.38 9.73
CA LYS A 133 -6.42 0.59 10.79
C LYS A 133 -5.29 0.09 11.70
N MET A 134 -5.35 -1.17 12.13
CA MET A 134 -4.31 -1.79 12.96
C MET A 134 -2.95 -1.81 12.24
N MET A 135 -2.93 -2.19 10.96
CA MET A 135 -1.72 -2.18 10.14
C MET A 135 -1.15 -0.77 9.97
N ALA A 136 -2.00 0.23 9.74
CA ALA A 136 -1.57 1.63 9.65
C ALA A 136 -0.95 2.11 10.97
N HIS A 137 -1.60 1.82 12.10
CA HIS A 137 -1.10 2.18 13.43
C HIS A 137 0.26 1.52 13.71
N HIS A 138 0.39 0.22 13.42
CA HIS A 138 1.65 -0.50 13.58
C HIS A 138 2.77 0.12 12.73
N LYS A 139 2.48 0.44 11.46
CA LYS A 139 3.46 1.08 10.57
C LYS A 139 3.89 2.47 11.06
N THR A 140 2.97 3.25 11.62
CA THR A 140 3.28 4.55 12.23
C THR A 140 4.18 4.39 13.45
N LYS A 141 3.86 3.46 14.34
CA LYS A 141 4.69 3.15 15.52
C LYS A 141 6.11 2.72 15.13
N GLU A 142 6.24 1.85 14.12
CA GLU A 142 7.55 1.40 13.64
C GLU A 142 8.36 2.52 12.97
N ARG A 143 7.71 3.45 12.25
CA ARG A 143 8.38 4.66 11.73
C ARG A 143 8.88 5.55 12.87
N PHE A 144 8.03 5.81 13.86
CA PHE A 144 8.38 6.61 15.03
C PHE A 144 9.58 6.04 15.79
N LYS A 145 9.60 4.72 16.05
CA LYS A 145 10.76 4.05 16.66
C LYS A 145 12.04 4.20 15.84
N LYS A 146 11.96 4.05 14.51
CA LYS A 146 13.11 4.23 13.61
C LYS A 146 13.62 5.67 13.63
N ASP A 147 12.72 6.66 13.69
CA ASP A 147 13.09 8.07 13.75
C ASP A 147 13.74 8.43 15.09
N ILE A 148 13.23 7.89 16.22
CA ILE A 148 13.88 8.00 17.53
C ILE A 148 15.29 7.39 17.50
N LYS A 149 15.44 6.16 16.99
CA LYS A 149 16.76 5.49 16.90
C LYS A 149 17.75 6.29 16.05
N LYS A 150 17.30 6.90 14.95
CA LYS A 150 18.13 7.77 14.10
C LYS A 150 18.56 9.04 14.83
N ARG A 151 17.69 9.67 15.62
CA ARG A 151 18.03 10.85 16.43
C ARG A 151 19.10 10.51 17.48
N HIS A 152 18.90 9.46 18.28
CA HIS A 152 19.91 9.03 19.27
C HIS A 152 21.26 8.67 18.65
N HIS A 153 21.29 8.02 17.47
CA HIS A 153 22.54 7.74 16.77
C HIS A 153 23.22 9.02 16.25
N LYS A 154 22.45 10.03 15.85
CA LYS A 154 22.99 11.33 15.40
C LYS A 154 23.55 12.14 16.57
N ASP A 155 22.84 12.14 17.70
CA ASP A 155 23.25 12.86 18.92
C ASP A 155 24.48 12.22 19.56
N GLY A 156 24.55 10.88 19.60
CA GLY A 156 25.74 10.16 20.06
C GLY A 156 26.96 10.33 19.14
N ARG A 157 26.74 10.56 17.83
CA ARG A 157 27.83 10.89 16.88
C ARG A 157 28.30 12.34 17.05
N LYS A 158 27.39 13.29 17.35
CA LYS A 158 27.75 14.68 17.72
C LYS A 158 28.55 14.73 19.02
N GLN A 159 28.07 14.10 20.10
CA GLN A 159 28.80 14.07 21.38
C GLN A 159 30.21 13.47 21.29
N LYS A 160 30.42 12.47 20.42
CA LYS A 160 31.76 11.92 20.16
C LYS A 160 32.66 12.87 19.36
N PHE A 161 32.08 13.69 18.48
CA PHE A 161 32.82 14.71 17.73
C PHE A 161 33.23 15.87 18.64
N ASP A 162 32.32 16.35 19.48
CA ASP A 162 32.54 17.48 20.39
C ASP A 162 33.57 17.14 21.49
N LYS A 163 33.68 15.86 21.90
CA LYS A 163 34.72 15.40 22.85
C LYS A 163 36.09 15.14 22.21
N ALA A 164 36.19 15.09 20.88
CA ALA A 164 37.42 14.78 20.15
C ALA A 164 38.13 16.04 19.62
N THR A 165 37.57 17.22 19.84
CA THR A 165 38.20 18.51 19.53
C THR A 165 38.72 19.11 20.84
N PRO A 166 40.04 19.12 21.10
CA PRO A 166 40.59 19.87 22.22
C PRO A 166 40.44 21.36 21.92
N GLU A 167 39.97 22.13 22.90
CA GLU A 167 40.02 23.59 22.86
C GLU A 167 41.48 24.02 22.64
N ALA A 168 41.69 24.84 21.62
CA ALA A 168 43.00 25.38 21.23
C ALA A 168 43.42 26.53 22.14
#